data_AF-A0A926VE15-F1
#
_entry.id   AF-A0A926VE15-F1
#
_cell.length_a   1.000
_cell.length_b   1.000
_cell.length_c   1.000
_cell.angle_alpha   90.00
_cell.angle_beta   90.00
_cell.angle_gamma   90.00
#
_symmetry.space_group_name_H-M   'P 1'
#
loop_
_entity.id
_entity.type
_entity.pdbx_description
1 polymer ?
#
loop_
_entity_poly.entity_id
_entity_poly.type
_entity_poly.pdbx_seq_one_letter_code
_entity_poly.pdbx_strand_id
1 'polypeptide(L)' 'MYESVIYQDILEKGRRRGAISMVLRLLHRRIGALTPELQARIQTLSIAQLEELGEALLDFSQPTNNPYFWIVHNFCPLH' A
#
# COMPACT_ATOMS: atom_id res chain seq x y z
N MET A 1 -30.27 3.32 -16.82
CA MET A 1 -29.21 2.45 -17.38
C MET A 1 -27.95 2.53 -16.50
N TYR A 2 -28.07 2.21 -15.21
CA TYR A 2 -26.95 2.26 -14.25
C TYR A 2 -26.90 1.02 -13.34
N GLU A 3 -27.57 -0.06 -13.74
CA GLU A 3 -27.61 -1.34 -13.01
C GLU A 3 -27.07 -2.49 -13.88
N SER A 4 -26.18 -2.17 -14.83
CA SER A 4 -25.54 -3.22 -15.61
C SER A 4 -24.37 -3.78 -14.83
N VAL A 5 -24.40 -5.09 -14.55
CA VAL A 5 -23.31 -5.87 -13.93
C VAL A 5 -21.97 -5.63 -14.64
N ILE A 6 -22.01 -5.30 -15.93
CA ILE A 6 -20.86 -4.92 -16.75
C ILE A 6 -20.14 -3.68 -16.18
N TYR A 7 -20.88 -2.68 -15.69
CA TYR A 7 -20.28 -1.46 -15.14
C TYR A 7 -19.55 -1.74 -13.83
N GLN A 8 -20.13 -2.58 -12.96
CA GLN A 8 -19.48 -3.01 -11.72
C GLN A 8 -18.21 -3.82 -11.98
N ASP A 9 -18.25 -4.73 -12.97
CA ASP A 9 -17.07 -5.49 -13.40
C ASP A 9 -15.96 -4.59 -13.95
N ILE A 10 -16.30 -3.57 -14.74
CA ILE A 10 -15.33 -2.57 -15.24
C ILE A 10 -14.68 -1.81 -14.08
N LEU A 11 -15.47 -1.36 -13.10
CA LEU A 11 -14.96 -0.67 -11.92
C LEU A 11 -14.04 -1.56 -11.09
N GLU A 12 -14.41 -2.81 -10.88
CA GLU A 12 -13.62 -3.76 -10.09
C GLU A 12 -12.31 -4.13 -10.79
N LYS A 13 -12.34 -4.36 -12.11
CA LYS A 13 -11.13 -4.55 -12.93
C LYS A 13 -10.23 -3.33 -12.90
N GLY A 14 -10.80 -2.13 -12.96
CA GLY A 14 -10.07 -0.87 -12.84
C GLY A 14 -9.36 -0.74 -11.49
N ARG A 15 -10.08 -1.02 -10.39
CA ARG A 15 -9.54 -1.01 -9.03
C ARG A 15 -8.39 -2.01 -8.87
N ARG A 16 -8.58 -3.26 -9.33
CA ARG A 16 -7.54 -4.29 -9.27
C ARG A 16 -6.28 -3.90 -10.04
N ARG A 17 -6.42 -3.39 -11.28
CA ARG A 17 -5.28 -2.93 -12.09
C ARG A 17 -4.52 -1.80 -11.40
N GLY A 18 -5.24 -0.85 -10.79
CA GLY A 18 -4.65 0.23 -10.01
C GLY A 18 -3.86 -0.28 -8.81
N ALA A 19 -4.44 -1.19 -8.02
CA ALA A 19 -3.79 -1.77 -6.85
C ALA A 19 -2.52 -2.56 -7.21
N ILE A 20 -2.56 -3.40 -8.26
CA ILE A 20 -1.38 -4.13 -8.77
C ILE A 20 -0.28 -3.14 -9.18
N SER A 21 -0.62 -2.10 -9.96
CA SER A 21 0.36 -1.11 -10.41
C SER A 21 1.03 -0.39 -9.23
N MET A 22 0.23 -0.02 -8.22
CA MET A 22 0.73 0.63 -7.01
C MET A 22 1.70 -0.28 -6.23
N VAL A 23 1.31 -1.53 -5.95
CA VAL A 23 2.14 -2.51 -5.23
C VAL A 23 3.45 -2.76 -5.96
N LEU A 24 3.43 -2.97 -7.28
CA LEU A 24 4.63 -3.18 -8.06
C LEU A 24 5.58 -1.98 -7.99
N ARG A 25 5.06 -0.75 -8.07
CA ARG A 25 5.87 0.47 -7.95
C ARG A 25 6.46 0.62 -6.55
N LEU A 26 5.71 0.30 -5.50
CA LEU A 26 6.20 0.34 -4.12
C LEU A 26 7.31 -0.68 -3.87
N LEU A 27 7.10 -1.93 -4.29
CA LEU A 27 8.12 -2.97 -4.21
C LEU A 27 9.37 -2.58 -4.99
N HIS A 28 9.22 -2.11 -6.23
CA HIS A 28 10.35 -1.70 -7.05
C HIS A 28 11.16 -0.57 -6.39
N ARG A 29 10.50 0.38 -5.72
CA ARG A 29 11.18 1.46 -4.98
C ARG A 29 11.91 0.97 -3.72
N ARG A 30 11.40 -0.06 -3.05
CA ARG A 30 11.97 -0.55 -1.78
C ARG A 30 13.07 -1.57 -1.95
N ILE A 31 12.84 -2.56 -2.82
CA ILE A 31 13.75 -3.70 -2.99
C ILE A 31 14.46 -3.70 -4.35
N GLY A 32 14.17 -2.72 -5.22
CA GLY A 32 14.80 -2.60 -6.53
C GLY A 32 14.16 -3.50 -7.59
N ALA A 33 14.98 -4.07 -8.46
CA ALA A 33 14.50 -4.88 -9.58
C ALA A 33 13.65 -6.07 -9.09
N LEU A 34 12.44 -6.21 -9.62
CA LEU A 34 11.51 -7.30 -9.28
C LEU A 34 11.62 -8.43 -10.28
N THR A 35 11.77 -9.66 -9.79
CA THR A 35 11.81 -10.84 -10.68
C THR A 35 10.45 -11.08 -11.35
N PRO A 36 10.43 -11.67 -12.56
CA PRO A 36 9.18 -11.99 -13.24
C PRO A 36 8.25 -12.90 -12.42
N GLU A 37 8.80 -13.83 -11.63
CA GLU A 37 7.98 -14.71 -10.78
C GLU A 37 7.26 -13.92 -9.69
N LEU A 38 7.94 -12.94 -9.07
CA LEU A 38 7.33 -12.10 -8.05
C LEU A 38 6.22 -11.22 -8.66
N GLN A 39 6.46 -10.66 -9.84
CA GLN A 39 5.44 -9.87 -10.55
C GLN A 39 4.21 -10.72 -10.91
N ALA A 40 4.41 -11.95 -11.37
CA ALA A 40 3.33 -12.88 -11.67
C ALA A 40 2.52 -13.24 -10.42
N ARG A 41 3.18 -13.49 -9.28
CA ARG A 41 2.51 -13.74 -8.00
C ARG A 41 1.67 -12.56 -7.53
N ILE A 42 2.11 -11.33 -7.73
CA ILE A 42 1.33 -10.14 -7.35
C ILE A 42 0.07 -10.03 -8.20
N GLN A 43 0.14 -10.40 -9.49
CA GLN A 43 -1.02 -10.36 -10.38
C GLN A 43 -2.12 -11.37 -9.98
N THR A 44 -1.78 -12.45 -9.27
CA THR A 44 -2.75 -13.46 -8.81
C THR A 44 -3.43 -13.08 -7.49
N LEU A 45 -2.96 -12.05 -6.79
CA LEU A 45 -3.55 -11.60 -5.53
C LEU A 45 -4.94 -10.98 -5.72
N SER A 46 -5.77 -11.13 -4.69
CA SER A 46 -7.05 -10.42 -4.59
C SER A 46 -6.86 -8.94 -4.30
N ILE A 47 -7.90 -8.12 -4.52
CA ILE A 47 -7.83 -6.67 -4.23
C ILE A 47 -7.52 -6.43 -2.75
N ALA A 48 -8.19 -7.13 -1.84
CA ALA A 48 -7.95 -7.00 -0.40
C ALA A 48 -6.49 -7.33 -0.02
N GLN A 49 -5.93 -8.40 -0.60
CA GLN A 49 -4.53 -8.76 -0.38
C GLN A 49 -3.55 -7.73 -0.95
N LEU A 50 -3.90 -7.10 -2.08
CA LEU A 50 -3.09 -6.04 -2.69
C LEU A 50 -3.14 -4.75 -1.85
N GLU A 51 -4.30 -4.43 -1.27
CA GLU A 51 -4.48 -3.29 -0.38
C GLU A 51 -3.70 -3.50 0.94
N GLU A 52 -3.83 -4.67 1.57
CA GLU A 52 -3.06 -5.05 2.76
C GLU A 52 -1.55 -5.03 2.50
N LEU A 53 -1.12 -5.61 1.38
CA LEU A 53 0.29 -5.56 0.97
C LEU A 53 0.74 -4.12 0.70
N GLY A 54 -0.11 -3.29 0.09
CA GLY A 54 0.16 -1.87 -0.14
C GLY A 54 0.35 -1.11 1.17
N GLU A 55 -0.52 -1.33 2.16
CA GLU A 55 -0.42 -0.73 3.50
C GLU A 55 0.85 -1.18 4.21
N ALA A 56 1.13 -2.49 4.25
CA ALA A 56 2.36 -3.03 4.83
C ALA A 56 3.62 -2.47 4.14
N LEU A 57 3.56 -2.24 2.82
CA LEU A 57 4.64 -1.60 2.07
C LEU A 57 4.72 -0.10 2.30
N LEU A 58 3.69 0.57 2.81
CA LEU A 58 3.74 1.99 3.17
C LEU A 58 4.12 2.19 4.64
N ASP A 59 3.86 1.21 5.51
CA ASP A 59 4.14 1.22 6.95
C ASP A 59 5.64 1.23 7.32
N PHE A 60 6.53 1.22 6.32
CA PHE A 60 7.96 1.44 6.51
C PHE A 60 8.40 2.86 6.13
N SER A 61 7.52 3.84 6.31
CA SER A 61 7.91 5.19 6.72
C SER A 61 7.77 5.24 8.24
N GLN A 62 8.68 4.61 8.97
CA GLN A 62 9.00 5.17 10.28
C GLN A 62 9.82 6.43 10.02
N PRO A 63 9.24 7.61 10.31
CA PRO A 63 9.97 8.55 11.10
C PRO A 63 9.26 8.55 12.44
N THR A 64 9.86 7.83 13.38
CA THR A 64 9.95 8.34 14.74
C THR A 64 8.67 8.09 15.56
N ASN A 65 8.76 7.51 16.76
CA ASN A 65 8.92 8.40 17.90
C ASN A 65 7.92 9.54 17.74
N ASN A 66 6.65 9.32 18.08
CA ASN A 66 5.61 10.34 17.97
C ASN A 66 6.21 11.71 18.33
N PRO A 67 6.21 12.74 17.45
CA PRO A 67 6.82 14.02 17.78
C PRO A 67 6.20 14.63 19.04
N TYR A 68 4.96 14.26 19.39
CA TYR A 68 4.43 14.52 20.73
C TYR A 68 5.18 13.75 21.83
N PHE A 69 5.48 12.46 21.66
CA PHE A 69 6.26 11.68 22.63
C PHE A 69 7.66 12.26 22.86
N TRP A 70 8.38 12.67 21.81
CA TRP A 70 9.72 13.24 21.97
C TRP A 70 9.72 14.66 22.55
N ILE A 71 8.75 15.51 22.18
CA ILE A 71 8.62 16.85 22.74
C ILE A 71 8.19 16.77 24.22
N VAL A 72 7.26 15.89 24.56
CA VAL A 72 6.83 15.69 25.96
C VAL A 72 7.95 15.08 26.81
N HIS A 73 8.79 14.21 26.25
CA HIS A 73 9.85 13.52 26.99
C HIS A 73 11.18 14.29 27.05
N ASN A 74 11.46 15.20 26.11
CA ASN A 74 12.74 15.93 26.03
C ASN A 74 12.62 17.42 26.40
N PHE A 75 11.44 18.03 26.27
CA PHE A 75 11.21 19.47 26.50
C PHE A 75 10.33 19.81 27.72
N CYS A 76 10.02 18.84 28.59
CA CYS A 76 9.34 19.12 29.86
C CYS A 76 10.30 19.04 31.05
N PRO A 77 11.05 20.11 31.37
CA PRO A 77 11.47 20.37 32.73
C PRO A 77 10.30 21.05 33.47
N LEU A 78 10.03 20.56 34.69
CA LEU A 78 9.17 21.14 35.76
C LEU A 78 7.68 20.78 35.64
N HIS A 79 7.08 20.05 36.59
CA HIS A 79 7.24 20.07 38.06
C HIS A 79 7.61 18.69 38.65
#